data_AF-A0A2A5JUQ7-F1
#
_entry.id   AF-A0A2A5JUQ7-F1
#
_cell.length_a   1.000
_cell.length_b   1.000
_cell.length_c   1.000
_cell.angle_alpha   90.00
_cell.angle_beta   90.00
_cell.angle_gamma   90.00
#
_symmetry.space_group_name_H-M   'P 1'
#
loop_
_entity.id
_entity.type
_entity.pdbx_description
1 polymer ?
#
loop_
_entity_poly.entity_id
_entity_poly.type
_entity_poly.pdbx_seq_one_letter_code
_entity_poly.pdbx_strand_id
1 'polypeptide(L)'
;MQTNSAIRSKLMQLIEAELEVDIEQLDLLDDDANLLEAPLFLDSVDLMQLSAACKKAFKLSDLGELSTVTLKTLTDQITTKLTQQKQINVLETWTDQHTALSEQTLLTIIQASQNIEISGAVRVIKDNAPCDIIKSAMILLAHNITPVLSANTATTADAFSWRELPIAEQDTPPLFSSITQFLQHHSDKTIGFETSGSTGKPQTWQKSIASLHAEAVTFADTFGFGDIDYFCACVDIRHMFGFIWAFMLPLQLNKPVCYELGSTPDLQPVQDKGIAVILTPTMFDFVADQLGKQHHYLISSGAPFKGEKEQKLALLTEQKALSLRAFEVLGSTETGGIGYRPLACNETLFTKFSVVDIYQNAEHKTMLNSPFLVTNCAAFELKDKLIFTNENQFKHAGRADQIFKYAGKRYSLQSIEKVLQERFAGLRHRVFFIEDNNNNKGGELVAFVEGLSCIPTLQDIRSWFKDLPTPQVHFLAQFPENELGKITLSALQECVHE
;
A
#
# COMPACT_ATOMS: atom_id res chain seq x y z
N MET A 1 28.60 -18.31 2.53
CA MET A 1 29.30 -17.01 2.53
C MET A 1 30.37 -17.12 1.46
N GLN A 2 30.29 -16.36 0.37
CA GLN A 2 31.40 -16.34 -0.59
C GLN A 2 32.58 -15.68 0.11
N THR A 3 33.72 -16.36 0.14
CA THR A 3 34.98 -15.80 0.62
C THR A 3 35.45 -14.71 -0.35
N ASN A 4 36.28 -13.75 0.09
CA ASN A 4 36.87 -12.75 -0.83
C ASN A 4 37.55 -13.43 -2.03
N SER A 5 38.13 -14.62 -1.83
CA SER A 5 38.67 -15.47 -2.90
C SER A 5 37.60 -15.93 -3.91
N ALA A 6 36.39 -16.28 -3.46
CA ALA A 6 35.29 -16.65 -4.35
C ALA A 6 34.69 -15.46 -5.10
N ILE A 7 34.57 -14.29 -4.44
CA ILE A 7 34.12 -13.04 -5.08
C ILE A 7 35.12 -12.62 -6.15
N ARG A 8 36.41 -12.62 -5.81
CA ARG A 8 37.51 -12.34 -6.75
C ARG A 8 37.48 -13.29 -7.93
N SER A 9 37.38 -14.61 -7.69
CA SER A 9 37.31 -15.60 -8.77
C SER A 9 36.11 -15.36 -9.69
N LYS A 10 34.95 -15.01 -9.13
CA LYS A 10 33.77 -14.69 -9.92
C LYS A 10 33.91 -13.38 -10.69
N LEU A 11 34.55 -12.37 -10.10
CA LEU A 11 34.86 -11.11 -10.76
C LEU A 11 35.76 -11.32 -11.98
N MET A 12 36.80 -12.15 -11.87
CA MET A 12 37.67 -12.50 -12.99
C MET A 12 36.90 -13.14 -14.15
N GLN A 13 35.96 -14.05 -13.85
CA GLN A 13 35.09 -14.66 -14.87
C GLN A 13 34.18 -13.63 -15.56
N LEU A 14 33.75 -12.58 -14.85
CA LEU A 14 32.91 -11.53 -15.44
C LEU A 14 33.74 -10.61 -16.34
N ILE A 15 34.97 -10.29 -15.94
CA ILE A 15 35.90 -9.51 -16.78
C ILE A 15 36.20 -10.27 -18.07
N GLU A 16 36.51 -11.57 -17.97
CA GLU A 16 36.74 -12.44 -19.14
C GLU A 16 35.51 -12.46 -20.07
N ALA A 17 34.32 -12.72 -19.51
CA ALA A 17 33.12 -12.96 -20.29
C ALA A 17 32.49 -11.70 -20.91
N GLU A 18 32.53 -10.57 -20.19
CA GLU A 18 31.83 -9.35 -20.63
C GLU A 18 32.72 -8.42 -21.45
N LEU A 19 34.05 -8.49 -21.24
CA LEU A 19 35.01 -7.58 -21.89
C LEU A 19 35.88 -8.31 -22.93
N GLU A 20 35.59 -9.59 -23.20
CA GLU A 20 36.30 -10.44 -24.17
C GLU A 20 37.84 -10.43 -23.98
N VAL A 21 38.29 -10.34 -22.72
CA VAL A 21 39.71 -10.27 -22.36
C VAL A 21 40.32 -11.67 -22.33
N ASP A 22 41.50 -11.82 -22.95
CA ASP A 22 42.28 -13.06 -22.92
C ASP A 22 42.69 -13.48 -21.50
N ILE A 23 42.55 -14.77 -21.19
CA ILE A 23 42.99 -15.37 -19.92
C ILE A 23 44.46 -15.04 -19.59
N GLU A 24 45.34 -14.98 -20.60
CA GLU A 24 46.76 -14.68 -20.39
C GLU A 24 47.00 -13.26 -19.84
N GLN A 25 46.13 -12.29 -20.17
CA GLN A 25 46.20 -10.93 -19.63
C GLN A 25 45.63 -10.85 -18.22
N LEU A 26 44.60 -11.66 -17.95
CA LEU A 26 43.96 -11.77 -16.65
C LEU A 26 44.88 -12.42 -15.60
N ASP A 27 45.67 -13.40 -16.01
CA ASP A 27 46.65 -14.08 -15.14
C ASP A 27 47.80 -13.17 -14.69
N LEU A 28 48.01 -12.04 -15.38
CA LEU A 28 49.03 -11.04 -15.05
C LEU A 28 48.54 -9.98 -14.05
N LEU A 29 47.24 -9.94 -13.74
CA LEU A 29 46.67 -8.95 -12.83
C LEU A 29 46.87 -9.34 -11.36
N ASP A 30 47.60 -8.49 -10.64
CA ASP A 30 47.55 -8.49 -9.18
C ASP A 30 46.31 -7.73 -8.67
N ASP A 31 46.07 -7.81 -7.36
CA ASP A 31 44.87 -7.24 -6.74
C ASP A 31 44.86 -5.70 -6.77
N ASP A 32 46.03 -5.07 -6.85
CA ASP A 32 46.20 -3.62 -6.81
C ASP A 32 46.35 -3.02 -8.24
N ALA A 33 46.36 -3.86 -9.28
CA ALA A 33 46.43 -3.45 -10.68
C ALA A 33 45.22 -2.59 -11.07
N ASN A 34 45.50 -1.41 -11.63
CA ASN A 34 44.48 -0.50 -12.13
C ASN A 34 43.94 -1.04 -13.46
N LEU A 35 42.65 -1.39 -13.52
CA LEU A 35 42.04 -1.94 -14.73
C LEU A 35 41.94 -0.92 -15.87
N LEU A 36 42.10 0.38 -15.57
CA LEU A 36 42.18 1.45 -16.58
C LEU A 36 43.55 1.54 -17.27
N GLU A 37 44.55 0.82 -16.74
CA GLU A 37 45.92 0.82 -17.23
C GLU A 37 46.29 -0.55 -17.80
N ALA A 38 47.55 -0.70 -18.22
CA ALA A 38 48.07 -1.99 -18.67
C ALA A 38 47.89 -3.05 -17.57
N PRO A 39 47.47 -4.28 -17.92
CA PRO A 39 47.31 -4.81 -19.27
C PRO A 39 45.94 -4.57 -19.93
N LEU A 40 44.91 -4.10 -19.22
CA LEU A 40 43.53 -4.13 -19.71
C LEU A 40 43.03 -2.86 -20.43
N PHE A 41 43.47 -1.68 -20.01
CA PHE A 41 43.06 -0.39 -20.60
C PHE A 41 41.54 -0.19 -20.74
N LEU A 42 40.76 -0.59 -19.72
CA LEU A 42 39.30 -0.49 -19.78
C LEU A 42 38.84 0.96 -19.95
N ASP A 43 37.86 1.17 -20.83
CA ASP A 43 37.25 2.48 -21.02
C ASP A 43 35.96 2.66 -20.20
N SER A 44 35.30 3.82 -20.34
CA SER A 44 34.05 4.10 -19.62
C SER A 44 32.89 3.17 -19.96
N VAL A 45 32.85 2.63 -21.19
CA VAL A 45 31.83 1.69 -21.65
C VAL A 45 32.08 0.32 -21.02
N ASP A 46 33.32 -0.13 -21.02
CA ASP A 46 33.75 -1.40 -20.39
C ASP A 46 33.43 -1.40 -18.89
N LEU A 47 33.75 -0.31 -18.19
CA LEU A 47 33.40 -0.16 -16.78
C LEU A 47 31.89 -0.20 -16.53
N MET A 48 31.08 0.37 -17.43
CA MET A 48 29.63 0.35 -17.30
C MET A 48 29.07 -1.07 -17.49
N GLN A 49 29.60 -1.82 -18.44
CA GLN A 49 29.25 -3.22 -18.68
C GLN A 49 29.65 -4.10 -17.50
N LEU A 50 30.90 -3.98 -17.03
CA LEU A 50 31.40 -4.70 -15.86
C LEU A 50 30.56 -4.40 -14.60
N SER A 51 30.20 -3.14 -14.38
CA SER A 51 29.30 -2.72 -13.30
C SER A 51 27.93 -3.41 -13.40
N ALA A 52 27.32 -3.42 -14.58
CA ALA A 52 26.03 -4.05 -14.80
C ALA A 52 26.09 -5.58 -14.57
N ALA A 53 27.15 -6.22 -15.06
CA ALA A 53 27.39 -7.64 -14.89
C ALA A 53 27.62 -8.02 -13.41
N CYS A 54 28.40 -7.22 -12.68
CA CYS A 54 28.60 -7.40 -11.24
C CYS A 54 27.29 -7.25 -10.47
N LYS A 55 26.50 -6.20 -10.75
CA LYS A 55 25.17 -6.01 -10.12
C LYS A 55 24.26 -7.21 -10.36
N LYS A 56 24.23 -7.74 -11.58
CA LYS A 56 23.42 -8.92 -11.94
C LYS A 56 23.93 -10.19 -11.25
N ALA A 57 25.23 -10.45 -11.30
CA ALA A 57 25.84 -11.68 -10.77
C ALA A 57 25.78 -11.76 -9.24
N PHE A 58 25.96 -10.63 -8.56
CA PHE A 58 25.97 -10.54 -7.10
C PHE A 58 24.64 -10.02 -6.52
N LYS A 59 23.61 -9.81 -7.34
CA LYS A 59 22.29 -9.29 -6.94
C LYS A 59 22.37 -7.96 -6.16
N LEU A 60 23.17 -7.03 -6.65
CA LEU A 60 23.36 -5.71 -6.05
C LEU A 60 22.49 -4.67 -6.78
N SER A 61 21.83 -3.78 -6.04
CA SER A 61 21.11 -2.63 -6.60
C SER A 61 22.05 -1.53 -7.09
N ASP A 62 23.20 -1.39 -6.45
CA ASP A 62 24.24 -0.42 -6.75
C ASP A 62 25.62 -0.95 -6.36
N LEU A 63 26.65 -0.54 -7.10
CA LEU A 63 28.06 -0.88 -6.89
C LEU A 63 28.91 0.32 -6.42
N GLY A 64 28.41 1.55 -6.57
CA GLY A 64 29.12 2.79 -6.25
C GLY A 64 29.89 3.39 -7.44
N GLU A 65 30.62 4.48 -7.19
CA GLU A 65 31.45 5.14 -8.20
C GLU A 65 32.71 4.33 -8.53
N LEU A 66 33.03 4.25 -9.82
CA LEU A 66 34.15 3.49 -10.37
C LEU A 66 35.31 4.43 -10.80
N SER A 67 35.74 5.31 -9.90
CA SER A 67 36.78 6.31 -10.18
C SER A 67 38.22 5.76 -10.12
N THR A 68 38.46 4.72 -9.33
CA THR A 68 39.71 3.94 -9.34
C THR A 68 39.36 2.47 -9.17
N VAL A 69 39.55 1.71 -10.24
CA VAL A 69 39.02 0.35 -10.36
C VAL A 69 40.19 -0.62 -10.36
N THR A 70 40.49 -1.21 -9.21
CA THR A 70 41.38 -2.36 -9.09
C THR A 70 40.55 -3.60 -8.77
N LEU A 71 41.12 -4.80 -8.93
CA LEU A 71 40.44 -6.02 -8.53
C LEU A 71 40.10 -6.01 -7.04
N LYS A 72 40.98 -5.45 -6.20
CA LYS A 72 40.76 -5.27 -4.77
C LYS A 72 39.67 -4.27 -4.47
N THR A 73 39.67 -3.09 -5.08
CA THR A 73 38.63 -2.08 -4.78
C THR A 73 37.25 -2.57 -5.20
N LEU A 74 37.13 -3.26 -6.34
CA LEU A 74 35.88 -3.91 -6.75
C LEU A 74 35.48 -5.05 -5.81
N THR A 75 36.42 -5.93 -5.45
CA THR A 75 36.15 -7.03 -4.51
C THR A 75 35.70 -6.49 -3.16
N ASP A 76 36.34 -5.43 -2.65
CA ASP A 76 35.99 -4.79 -1.38
C ASP A 76 34.65 -4.04 -1.48
N GLN A 77 34.35 -3.38 -2.58
CA GLN A 77 33.03 -2.76 -2.83
C GLN A 77 31.93 -3.83 -2.87
N ILE A 78 32.11 -4.90 -3.64
CA ILE A 78 31.16 -6.02 -3.70
C ILE A 78 31.00 -6.66 -2.32
N THR A 79 32.10 -6.92 -1.62
CA THR A 79 32.09 -7.50 -0.27
C THR A 79 31.37 -6.59 0.71
N THR A 80 31.61 -5.28 0.65
CA THR A 80 30.95 -4.28 1.49
C THR A 80 29.46 -4.22 1.19
N LYS A 81 29.05 -4.18 -0.08
CA LYS A 81 27.64 -4.19 -0.47
C LYS A 81 26.94 -5.50 -0.09
N LEU A 82 27.59 -6.65 -0.28
CA LEU A 82 27.09 -7.95 0.17
C LEU A 82 27.01 -8.02 1.70
N THR A 83 27.96 -7.41 2.42
CA THR A 83 27.97 -7.36 3.89
C THR A 83 26.91 -6.41 4.43
N GLN A 84 26.68 -5.27 3.78
CA GLN A 84 25.58 -4.35 4.06
C GLN A 84 24.23 -5.03 3.80
N GLN A 85 24.07 -5.73 2.67
CA GLN A 85 22.92 -6.61 2.41
C GLN A 85 22.76 -7.71 3.46
N LYS A 86 23.87 -8.17 4.07
CA LYS A 86 23.84 -9.17 5.14
C LYS A 86 23.56 -8.59 6.53
N GLN A 87 23.94 -7.35 6.82
CA GLN A 87 23.59 -6.67 8.07
C GLN A 87 22.08 -6.38 8.16
N ILE A 88 21.38 -6.41 7.03
CA ILE A 88 19.91 -6.44 6.95
C ILE A 88 19.33 -7.77 7.51
N ASN A 89 20.12 -8.85 7.66
CA ASN A 89 19.65 -10.16 8.14
C ASN A 89 19.49 -10.31 9.67
N VAL A 90 19.66 -9.25 10.46
CA VAL A 90 19.23 -9.27 11.87
C VAL A 90 17.78 -8.77 11.90
N LEU A 91 16.85 -9.69 11.65
CA LEU A 91 15.40 -9.47 11.76
C LEU A 91 15.02 -9.26 13.24
N GLU A 92 15.37 -8.10 13.79
CA GLU A 92 14.94 -7.64 15.11
C GLU A 92 14.17 -6.30 15.03
N THR A 93 14.00 -5.74 13.83
CA THR A 93 13.63 -4.33 13.61
C THR A 93 12.67 -4.11 12.43
N TRP A 94 12.06 -2.92 12.36
CA TRP A 94 11.46 -2.42 11.12
C TRP A 94 12.57 -2.07 10.13
N THR A 95 12.47 -2.49 8.88
CA THR A 95 13.51 -2.27 7.88
C THR A 95 12.91 -1.86 6.54
N ASP A 96 13.42 -0.79 5.95
CA ASP A 96 13.14 -0.37 4.58
C ASP A 96 14.43 -0.38 3.74
N GLN A 97 14.35 0.03 2.46
CA GLN A 97 15.49 0.04 1.54
C GLN A 97 16.67 0.92 1.98
N HIS A 98 16.46 1.81 2.97
CA HIS A 98 17.45 2.80 3.38
C HIS A 98 17.90 2.63 4.83
N THR A 99 17.02 2.16 5.72
CA THR A 99 17.26 2.18 7.16
C THR A 99 16.63 0.97 7.87
N ALA A 100 17.31 0.53 8.92
CA ALA A 100 16.75 -0.34 9.95
C ALA A 100 16.44 0.50 11.22
N LEU A 101 15.31 0.23 11.85
CA LEU A 101 14.81 0.95 13.02
C LEU A 101 14.40 -0.05 14.10
N SER A 102 15.17 -0.11 15.18
CA SER A 102 14.79 -0.86 16.38
C SER A 102 13.87 -0.04 17.28
N GLU A 103 13.11 -0.72 18.14
CA GLU A 103 12.34 -0.06 19.21
C GLU A 103 13.24 0.80 20.10
N GLN A 104 14.41 0.28 20.49
CA GLN A 104 15.33 1.01 21.34
C GLN A 104 15.82 2.30 20.68
N THR A 105 16.19 2.25 19.40
CA THR A 105 16.61 3.44 18.65
C THR A 105 15.47 4.45 18.55
N LEU A 106 14.24 3.98 18.29
CA LEU A 106 13.07 4.85 18.21
C LEU A 106 12.79 5.54 19.56
N LEU A 107 12.84 4.80 20.67
CA LEU A 107 12.69 5.33 22.03
C LEU A 107 13.75 6.38 22.37
N THR A 108 15.02 6.13 22.02
CA THR A 108 16.10 7.09 22.22
C THR A 108 15.87 8.37 21.41
N ILE A 109 15.41 8.25 20.16
CA ILE A 109 15.09 9.42 19.30
C ILE A 109 13.93 10.23 19.90
N ILE A 110 12.87 9.55 20.36
CA ILE A 110 11.72 10.21 21.02
C ILE A 110 12.21 10.98 22.25
N GLN A 111 13.00 10.33 23.12
CA GLN A 111 13.55 10.95 24.32
C GLN A 111 14.43 12.16 23.98
N ALA A 112 15.29 12.02 22.98
CA ALA A 112 16.19 13.09 22.55
C ALA A 112 15.46 14.31 21.97
N SER A 113 14.29 14.10 21.38
CA SER A 113 13.45 15.18 20.86
C SER A 113 12.76 16.02 21.95
N GLN A 114 12.64 15.55 23.19
CA GLN A 114 11.82 16.19 24.24
C GLN A 114 12.27 17.61 24.60
N ASN A 115 13.55 17.94 24.40
CA ASN A 115 14.09 19.27 24.69
C ASN A 115 14.02 20.22 23.49
N ILE A 116 13.45 19.79 22.36
CA ILE A 116 13.34 20.58 21.13
C ILE A 116 11.92 21.15 21.06
N GLU A 117 11.80 22.46 20.87
CA GLU A 117 10.49 23.08 20.71
C GLU A 117 9.89 22.74 19.34
N ILE A 118 8.75 22.05 19.33
CA ILE A 118 7.96 21.78 18.12
C ILE A 118 6.59 22.45 18.30
N SER A 119 6.24 23.35 17.39
CA SER A 119 5.02 24.15 17.48
C SER A 119 3.81 23.52 16.78
N GLY A 120 2.61 24.09 16.99
CA GLY A 120 1.40 23.70 16.27
C GLY A 120 0.66 22.49 16.86
N ALA A 121 -0.66 22.44 16.65
CA ALA A 121 -1.50 21.35 17.17
C ALA A 121 -1.54 20.12 16.25
N VAL A 122 -1.27 20.32 14.96
CA VAL A 122 -1.35 19.30 13.91
C VAL A 122 -0.20 19.55 12.94
N ARG A 123 0.49 18.49 12.50
CA ARG A 123 1.58 18.57 11.51
C ARG A 123 1.47 17.45 10.49
N VAL A 124 1.66 17.77 9.22
CA VAL A 124 1.64 16.78 8.12
C VAL A 124 3.05 16.20 7.97
N ILE A 125 3.17 14.87 7.96
CA ILE A 125 4.47 14.23 7.79
C ILE A 125 4.88 14.27 6.32
N LYS A 126 6.07 14.83 6.03
CA LYS A 126 6.63 14.87 4.66
C LYS A 126 7.70 13.81 4.38
N ASP A 127 8.07 13.01 5.39
CA ASP A 127 8.97 11.88 5.19
C ASP A 127 8.33 10.85 4.24
N ASN A 128 9.17 10.22 3.42
CA ASN A 128 8.72 9.22 2.44
C ASN A 128 9.06 7.78 2.85
N ALA A 129 10.17 7.57 3.56
CA ALA A 129 10.56 6.23 3.98
C ALA A 129 9.76 5.80 5.23
N PRO A 130 9.28 4.55 5.30
CA PRO A 130 8.47 4.07 6.42
C PRO A 130 9.10 4.28 7.79
N CYS A 131 10.39 3.98 7.97
CA CYS A 131 11.04 4.15 9.26
C CYS A 131 11.08 5.62 9.69
N ASP A 132 11.19 6.55 8.74
CA ASP A 132 11.22 7.99 9.04
C ASP A 132 9.84 8.55 9.31
N ILE A 133 8.82 8.05 8.60
CA ILE A 133 7.42 8.37 8.89
C ILE A 133 7.08 7.92 10.33
N ILE A 134 7.52 6.73 10.74
CA ILE A 134 7.34 6.23 12.12
C ILE A 134 8.03 7.16 13.12
N LYS A 135 9.32 7.49 12.93
CA LYS A 135 10.04 8.43 13.81
C LYS A 135 9.30 9.76 13.93
N SER A 136 8.91 10.35 12.80
CA SER A 136 8.21 11.63 12.77
C SER A 136 6.87 11.56 13.50
N ALA A 137 6.08 10.50 13.27
CA ALA A 137 4.79 10.31 13.94
C ALA A 137 4.96 10.17 15.46
N MET A 138 5.91 9.35 15.91
CA MET A 138 6.13 9.12 17.34
C MET A 138 6.67 10.37 18.05
N ILE A 139 7.58 11.12 17.42
CA ILE A 139 8.06 12.40 17.95
C ILE A 139 6.88 13.37 18.12
N LEU A 140 6.06 13.57 17.08
CA LEU A 140 4.90 14.47 17.18
C LEU A 140 3.94 14.07 18.31
N LEU A 141 3.64 12.77 18.44
CA LEU A 141 2.82 12.26 19.55
C LEU A 141 3.42 12.57 20.92
N ALA A 142 4.74 12.39 21.07
CA ALA A 142 5.45 12.67 22.32
C ALA A 142 5.46 14.17 22.68
N HIS A 143 5.26 15.04 21.69
CA HIS A 143 5.08 16.49 21.85
C HIS A 143 3.61 16.93 21.96
N ASN A 144 2.66 15.99 22.06
CA ASN A 144 1.22 16.25 22.06
C ASN A 144 0.69 16.92 20.78
N ILE A 145 1.36 16.68 19.66
CA ILE A 145 0.99 17.18 18.33
C ILE A 145 0.37 16.02 17.54
N THR A 146 -0.76 16.26 16.87
CA THR A 146 -1.38 15.22 16.04
C THR A 146 -0.60 15.06 14.73
N PRO A 147 0.08 13.92 14.49
CA PRO A 147 0.67 13.64 13.19
C PRO A 147 -0.43 13.36 12.16
N VAL A 148 -0.28 13.91 10.96
CA VAL A 148 -1.15 13.64 9.81
C VAL A 148 -0.36 12.90 8.74
N LEU A 149 -0.82 11.70 8.43
CA LEU A 149 -0.30 10.84 7.39
C LEU A 149 -1.04 11.12 6.08
N SER A 150 -0.31 11.59 5.08
CA SER A 150 -0.87 11.93 3.76
C SER A 150 -0.01 11.43 2.62
N ALA A 151 -0.66 10.83 1.63
CA ALA A 151 -0.02 10.47 0.36
C ALA A 151 0.17 11.69 -0.57
N ASN A 152 -0.50 12.82 -0.29
CA ASN A 152 -0.34 14.05 -1.06
C ASN A 152 0.82 14.85 -0.45
N THR A 153 2.02 14.69 -1.01
CA THR A 153 3.26 15.36 -0.59
C THR A 153 3.34 16.84 -0.98
N ALA A 154 2.23 17.47 -1.34
CA ALA A 154 2.22 18.90 -1.61
C ALA A 154 2.73 19.62 -0.36
N THR A 155 3.82 20.36 -0.50
CA THR A 155 4.50 21.07 0.58
C THR A 155 3.55 22.07 1.22
N THR A 156 2.86 21.63 2.28
CA THR A 156 2.12 22.52 3.16
C THR A 156 3.12 23.28 4.02
N ALA A 157 2.79 24.51 4.41
CA ALA A 157 3.61 25.29 5.33
C ALA A 157 3.82 24.57 6.69
N ASP A 158 2.95 23.60 7.02
CA ASP A 158 2.94 22.85 8.28
C ASP A 158 3.59 21.46 8.17
N ALA A 159 4.37 21.22 7.12
CA ALA A 159 5.05 19.94 6.90
C ALA A 159 6.17 19.70 7.92
N PHE A 160 6.27 18.47 8.44
CA PHE A 160 7.21 18.07 9.47
C PHE A 160 8.05 16.85 9.04
N SER A 161 9.34 16.89 9.34
CA SER A 161 10.26 15.75 9.24
C SER A 161 11.21 15.73 10.43
N TRP A 162 11.41 14.55 11.02
CA TRP A 162 12.35 14.35 12.12
C TRP A 162 13.79 14.68 11.72
N ARG A 163 14.13 14.57 10.43
CA ARG A 163 15.48 14.88 9.91
C ARG A 163 15.88 16.35 10.05
N GLU A 164 14.89 17.22 10.20
CA GLU A 164 15.12 18.66 10.35
C GLU A 164 15.35 19.06 11.80
N LEU A 165 15.21 18.10 12.73
CA LEU A 165 15.46 18.32 14.14
C LEU A 165 16.95 18.16 14.46
N PRO A 166 17.53 19.06 15.27
CA PRO A 166 18.90 18.94 15.76
C PRO A 166 18.96 17.91 16.91
N ILE A 167 18.72 16.64 16.60
CA ILE A 167 18.76 15.55 17.59
C ILE A 167 20.22 15.18 17.86
N ALA A 168 20.66 15.41 19.09
CA ALA A 168 21.96 14.94 19.58
C ALA A 168 21.83 13.57 20.25
N GLU A 169 22.93 12.81 20.28
CA GLU A 169 23.00 11.59 21.10
C GLU A 169 22.82 11.95 22.58
N GLN A 170 22.04 11.12 23.28
CA GLN A 170 21.80 11.26 24.71
C GLN A 170 22.20 9.98 25.44
N ASP A 171 22.92 10.13 26.55
CA ASP A 171 23.33 9.03 27.44
C ASP A 171 22.22 8.62 28.44
N THR A 172 21.12 9.37 28.51
CA THR A 172 20.01 9.06 29.41
C THR A 172 19.14 7.94 28.83
N PRO A 173 18.81 6.92 29.63
CA PRO A 173 17.92 5.86 29.18
C PRO A 173 16.53 6.42 28.84
N PRO A 174 15.82 5.84 27.84
CA PRO A 174 14.48 6.29 27.49
C PRO A 174 13.49 6.14 28.65
N LEU A 175 12.52 7.05 28.73
CA LEU A 175 11.46 7.01 29.76
C LEU A 175 10.61 5.74 29.70
N PHE A 176 10.37 5.20 28.50
CA PHE A 176 9.56 4.01 28.26
C PHE A 176 10.45 2.82 27.91
N SER A 177 10.07 1.62 28.33
CA SER A 177 10.82 0.38 28.07
C SER A 177 10.45 -0.30 26.75
N SER A 178 9.36 0.11 26.10
CA SER A 178 8.93 -0.37 24.79
C SER A 178 8.06 0.66 24.07
N ILE A 179 7.93 0.55 22.74
CA ILE A 179 7.05 1.42 21.96
C ILE A 179 5.57 1.14 22.28
N THR A 180 5.23 -0.10 22.60
CA THR A 180 3.88 -0.45 23.08
C THR A 180 3.53 0.30 24.37
N GLN A 181 4.46 0.39 25.33
CA GLN A 181 4.23 1.17 26.56
C GLN A 181 4.09 2.66 26.28
N PHE A 182 4.92 3.22 25.39
CA PHE A 182 4.80 4.60 24.93
C PHE A 182 3.41 4.87 24.32
N LEU A 183 2.95 4.03 23.40
CA LEU A 183 1.64 4.18 22.77
C LEU A 183 0.48 4.04 23.76
N GLN A 184 0.59 3.13 24.73
CA GLN A 184 -0.41 3.00 25.81
C GLN A 184 -0.49 4.26 26.68
N HIS A 185 0.65 4.87 26.99
CA HIS A 185 0.70 6.15 27.71
C HIS A 185 0.00 7.28 26.93
N HIS A 186 0.14 7.29 25.61
CA HIS A 186 -0.49 8.25 24.70
C HIS A 186 -1.82 7.73 24.10
N SER A 187 -2.54 6.86 24.80
CA SER A 187 -3.74 6.18 24.28
C SER A 187 -4.89 7.14 23.89
N ASP A 188 -4.97 8.31 24.52
CA ASP A 188 -5.93 9.38 24.25
C ASP A 188 -5.56 10.23 23.01
N LYS A 189 -4.31 10.17 22.56
CA LYS A 189 -3.82 10.93 21.40
C LYS A 189 -4.28 10.32 20.09
N THR A 190 -4.18 11.09 19.02
CA THR A 190 -4.69 10.72 17.71
C THR A 190 -3.63 10.80 16.62
N ILE A 191 -3.83 10.00 15.58
CA ILE A 191 -3.14 10.09 14.30
C ILE A 191 -4.19 10.43 13.25
N GLY A 192 -3.90 11.43 12.43
CA GLY A 192 -4.72 11.81 11.28
C GLY A 192 -4.33 11.03 10.03
N PHE A 193 -5.32 10.56 9.28
CA PHE A 193 -5.14 9.90 7.99
C PHE A 193 -5.88 10.69 6.92
N GLU A 194 -5.17 11.18 5.90
CA GLU A 194 -5.80 11.84 4.77
C GLU A 194 -6.29 10.82 3.74
N THR A 195 -7.55 10.97 3.37
CA THR A 195 -8.18 10.25 2.26
C THR A 195 -8.42 11.22 1.12
N SER A 196 -8.31 10.77 -0.13
CA SER A 196 -8.40 11.64 -1.31
C SER A 196 -9.77 12.30 -1.52
N GLY A 197 -10.80 11.92 -0.75
CA GLY A 197 -12.15 12.48 -0.81
C GLY A 197 -12.88 12.18 -2.13
N SER A 198 -14.20 11.93 -2.09
CA SER A 198 -15.02 11.77 -3.30
C SER A 198 -15.27 13.10 -4.04
N THR A 199 -14.92 14.23 -3.43
CA THR A 199 -15.09 15.60 -3.92
C THR A 199 -13.79 16.24 -4.43
N GLY A 200 -12.67 15.50 -4.41
CA GLY A 200 -11.35 15.98 -4.83
C GLY A 200 -10.60 16.83 -3.79
N LYS A 201 -11.23 17.16 -2.65
CA LYS A 201 -10.54 17.74 -1.48
C LYS A 201 -10.18 16.63 -0.49
N PRO A 202 -8.91 16.51 -0.07
CA PRO A 202 -8.53 15.54 0.95
C PRO A 202 -9.33 15.75 2.25
N GLN A 203 -9.81 14.65 2.83
CA GLN A 203 -10.45 14.66 4.14
C GLN A 203 -9.54 13.93 5.13
N THR A 204 -9.25 14.59 6.25
CA THR A 204 -8.49 14.02 7.36
C THR A 204 -9.42 13.32 8.34
N TRP A 205 -9.11 12.08 8.67
CA TRP A 205 -9.81 11.29 9.67
C TRP A 205 -8.89 11.00 10.84
N GLN A 206 -9.32 11.29 12.06
CA GLN A 206 -8.52 11.09 13.26
C GLN A 206 -8.87 9.77 13.94
N LYS A 207 -7.85 8.95 14.22
CA LYS A 207 -7.96 7.68 14.94
C LYS A 207 -7.16 7.79 16.22
N SER A 208 -7.76 7.46 17.36
CA SER A 208 -7.01 7.43 18.62
C SER A 208 -6.02 6.25 18.66
N ILE A 209 -4.95 6.38 19.42
CA ILE A 209 -4.01 5.29 19.65
C ILE A 209 -4.70 4.10 20.30
N ALA A 210 -5.63 4.34 21.23
CA ALA A 210 -6.48 3.29 21.81
C ALA A 210 -7.28 2.52 20.73
N SER A 211 -7.85 3.24 19.76
CA SER A 211 -8.61 2.63 18.66
C SER A 211 -7.73 1.78 17.76
N LEU A 212 -6.53 2.29 17.40
CA LEU A 212 -5.55 1.58 16.58
C LEU A 212 -5.03 0.32 17.29
N HIS A 213 -4.77 0.41 18.60
CA HIS A 213 -4.35 -0.72 19.41
C HIS A 213 -5.46 -1.80 19.52
N ALA A 214 -6.71 -1.40 19.76
CA ALA A 214 -7.84 -2.33 19.81
C ALA A 214 -8.01 -3.11 18.49
N GLU A 215 -7.80 -2.43 17.37
CA GLU A 215 -7.83 -3.03 16.04
C GLU A 215 -6.69 -4.03 15.83
N ALA A 216 -5.46 -3.67 16.20
CA ALA A 216 -4.30 -4.56 16.13
C ALA A 216 -4.46 -5.82 16.99
N VAL A 217 -4.96 -5.68 18.23
CA VAL A 217 -5.27 -6.82 19.12
C VAL A 217 -6.31 -7.74 18.48
N THR A 218 -7.40 -7.17 17.94
CA THR A 218 -8.45 -7.97 17.29
C THR A 218 -7.91 -8.76 16.09
N PHE A 219 -7.06 -8.15 15.27
CA PHE A 219 -6.44 -8.86 14.14
C PHE A 219 -5.46 -9.95 14.59
N ALA A 220 -4.65 -9.69 15.62
CA ALA A 220 -3.76 -10.70 16.20
C ALA A 220 -4.55 -11.93 16.66
N ASP A 221 -5.65 -11.71 17.41
CA ASP A 221 -6.51 -12.77 17.92
C ASP A 221 -7.26 -13.51 16.81
N THR A 222 -7.68 -12.81 15.76
CA THR A 222 -8.48 -13.38 14.66
C THR A 222 -7.66 -14.29 13.75
N PHE A 223 -6.45 -13.86 13.37
CA PHE A 223 -5.67 -14.54 12.33
C PHE A 223 -4.57 -15.45 12.89
N GLY A 224 -4.09 -15.20 14.11
CA GLY A 224 -3.19 -16.10 14.82
C GLY A 224 -1.81 -16.29 14.19
N PHE A 225 -1.06 -15.19 13.99
CA PHE A 225 0.27 -15.09 13.35
C PHE A 225 1.45 -15.80 14.07
N GLY A 226 1.21 -16.92 14.74
CA GLY A 226 2.22 -17.60 15.56
C GLY A 226 3.38 -18.23 14.77
N ASP A 227 3.17 -18.56 13.51
CA ASP A 227 4.08 -19.30 12.64
C ASP A 227 4.82 -18.44 11.62
N ILE A 228 4.72 -17.11 11.71
CA ILE A 228 5.54 -16.20 10.90
C ILE A 228 6.75 -15.69 11.69
N ASP A 229 7.84 -15.46 10.98
CA ASP A 229 9.01 -14.75 11.49
C ASP A 229 8.86 -13.24 11.32
N TYR A 230 8.33 -12.76 10.18
CA TYR A 230 8.20 -11.33 9.89
C TYR A 230 7.07 -11.00 8.90
N PHE A 231 6.73 -9.71 8.82
CA PHE A 231 5.80 -9.15 7.84
C PHE A 231 6.55 -8.57 6.63
N CYS A 232 6.17 -8.97 5.42
CA CYS A 232 6.60 -8.32 4.19
C CYS A 232 5.50 -7.35 3.73
N ALA A 233 5.74 -6.05 3.87
CA ALA A 233 4.76 -5.01 3.63
C ALA A 233 4.96 -4.34 2.27
N CYS A 234 4.07 -4.64 1.32
CA CYS A 234 4.03 -4.02 0.00
C CYS A 234 3.01 -2.87 -0.05
N VAL A 235 2.81 -2.20 1.08
CA VAL A 235 1.81 -1.15 1.27
C VAL A 235 2.38 0.01 2.05
N ASP A 236 1.99 1.21 1.65
CA ASP A 236 2.47 2.45 2.27
C ASP A 236 1.79 2.69 3.63
N ILE A 237 2.60 2.94 4.66
CA ILE A 237 2.11 3.17 6.02
C ILE A 237 1.41 4.52 6.21
N ARG A 238 1.42 5.41 5.20
CA ARG A 238 0.63 6.64 5.22
C ARG A 238 -0.87 6.38 5.07
N HIS A 239 -1.23 5.20 4.56
CA HIS A 239 -2.62 4.75 4.51
C HIS A 239 -2.96 3.95 5.75
N MET A 240 -4.20 4.08 6.23
CA MET A 240 -4.70 3.33 7.41
C MET A 240 -4.43 1.82 7.30
N PHE A 241 -4.63 1.22 6.11
CA PHE A 241 -4.34 -0.20 5.87
C PHE A 241 -2.85 -0.53 6.10
N GLY A 242 -1.93 0.24 5.54
CA GLY A 242 -0.50 0.03 5.75
C GLY A 242 -0.09 0.28 7.19
N PHE A 243 -0.62 1.34 7.82
CA PHE A 243 -0.30 1.66 9.21
C PHE A 243 -0.73 0.56 10.19
N ILE A 244 -1.95 0.04 10.04
CA ILE A 244 -2.44 -1.00 10.95
C ILE A 244 -1.74 -2.35 10.70
N TRP A 245 -1.56 -2.76 9.44
CA TRP A 245 -1.02 -4.09 9.11
C TRP A 245 0.51 -4.18 9.06
N ALA A 246 1.19 -3.07 8.83
CA ALA A 246 2.65 -3.02 8.68
C ALA A 246 3.36 -2.18 9.75
N PHE A 247 2.64 -1.70 10.78
CA PHE A 247 3.25 -1.09 11.95
C PHE A 247 2.58 -1.53 13.26
N MET A 248 1.29 -1.21 13.46
CA MET A 248 0.60 -1.47 14.74
C MET A 248 0.46 -2.97 15.06
N LEU A 249 0.01 -3.79 14.09
CA LEU A 249 -0.14 -5.23 14.28
C LEU A 249 1.22 -5.94 14.48
N PRO A 250 2.25 -5.71 13.65
CA PRO A 250 3.57 -6.27 13.89
C PRO A 250 4.15 -5.87 15.26
N LEU A 251 3.97 -4.62 15.68
CA LEU A 251 4.35 -4.17 17.02
C LEU A 251 3.63 -4.96 18.12
N GLN A 252 2.31 -5.13 18.00
CA GLN A 252 1.51 -5.92 18.95
C GLN A 252 1.98 -7.39 19.05
N LEU A 253 2.51 -7.94 17.95
CA LEU A 253 2.99 -9.31 17.87
C LEU A 253 4.49 -9.45 18.19
N ASN A 254 5.20 -8.35 18.44
CA ASN A 254 6.67 -8.30 18.51
C ASN A 254 7.34 -8.97 17.29
N LYS A 255 6.87 -8.62 16.09
CA LYS A 255 7.37 -9.15 14.82
C LYS A 255 8.02 -8.05 13.98
N PRO A 256 9.21 -8.31 13.39
CA PRO A 256 9.84 -7.42 12.42
C PRO A 256 8.98 -7.17 11.18
N VAL A 257 9.30 -6.09 10.46
CA VAL A 257 8.66 -5.74 9.18
C VAL A 257 9.72 -5.38 8.16
N CYS A 258 9.62 -5.95 6.96
CA CYS A 258 10.36 -5.52 5.78
C CYS A 258 9.42 -4.73 4.87
N TYR A 259 9.74 -3.46 4.60
CA TYR A 259 8.96 -2.60 3.71
C TYR A 259 9.47 -2.68 2.28
N GLU A 260 8.64 -3.22 1.40
CA GLU A 260 8.92 -3.48 -0.01
C GLU A 260 7.97 -2.64 -0.87
N LEU A 261 8.27 -1.33 -0.98
CA LEU A 261 7.40 -0.33 -1.62
C LEU A 261 7.73 -0.06 -3.11
N GLY A 262 8.64 -0.83 -3.69
CA GLY A 262 9.03 -0.71 -5.09
C GLY A 262 7.94 -1.14 -6.07
N SER A 263 8.14 -0.84 -7.36
CA SER A 263 7.24 -1.31 -8.44
C SER A 263 7.26 -2.82 -8.65
N THR A 264 8.34 -3.48 -8.25
CA THR A 264 8.52 -4.93 -8.24
C THR A 264 9.08 -5.35 -6.89
N PRO A 265 8.24 -5.40 -5.84
CA PRO A 265 8.72 -5.75 -4.50
C PRO A 265 9.20 -7.20 -4.43
N ASP A 266 10.20 -7.45 -3.60
CA ASP A 266 10.63 -8.81 -3.26
C ASP A 266 9.74 -9.33 -2.13
N LEU A 267 9.03 -10.44 -2.33
CA LEU A 267 8.20 -11.05 -1.27
C LEU A 267 9.02 -11.88 -0.27
N GLN A 268 10.28 -12.17 -0.58
CA GLN A 268 11.20 -12.92 0.27
C GLN A 268 12.53 -12.15 0.47
N PRO A 269 12.48 -10.93 1.03
CA PRO A 269 13.69 -10.15 1.29
C PRO A 269 14.63 -10.85 2.27
N VAL A 270 14.11 -11.77 3.10
CA VAL A 270 14.90 -12.61 3.99
C VAL A 270 14.61 -14.09 3.75
N GLN A 271 15.66 -14.87 3.56
CA GLN A 271 15.58 -16.29 3.23
C GLN A 271 15.26 -17.16 4.46
N ASP A 272 14.70 -18.35 4.23
CA ASP A 272 14.45 -19.39 5.24
C ASP A 272 13.62 -18.95 6.45
N LYS A 273 12.61 -18.11 6.21
CA LYS A 273 11.76 -17.49 7.23
C LYS A 273 10.28 -17.55 6.82
N GLY A 274 9.39 -17.75 7.79
CA GLY A 274 7.94 -17.70 7.58
C GLY A 274 7.44 -16.26 7.41
N ILE A 275 6.62 -16.01 6.39
CA ILE A 275 6.29 -14.64 5.94
C ILE A 275 4.77 -14.42 5.95
N ALA A 276 4.36 -13.28 6.49
CA ALA A 276 3.05 -12.68 6.20
C ALA A 276 3.20 -11.56 5.18
N VAL A 277 2.58 -11.71 4.01
CA VAL A 277 2.60 -10.70 2.94
C VAL A 277 1.39 -9.78 3.08
N ILE A 278 1.63 -8.48 3.12
CA ILE A 278 0.58 -7.45 3.15
C ILE A 278 0.59 -6.69 1.82
N LEU A 279 -0.49 -6.78 1.04
CA LEU A 279 -0.56 -6.19 -0.30
C LEU A 279 -1.96 -5.67 -0.66
N THR A 280 -2.04 -4.88 -1.73
CA THR A 280 -3.34 -4.54 -2.36
C THR A 280 -3.60 -5.46 -3.56
N PRO A 281 -4.85 -5.65 -4.02
CA PRO A 281 -5.12 -6.47 -5.19
C PRO A 281 -4.35 -6.05 -6.44
N THR A 282 -4.08 -4.74 -6.62
CA THR A 282 -3.29 -4.22 -7.74
C THR A 282 -1.83 -4.69 -7.67
N MET A 283 -1.26 -4.79 -6.46
CA MET A 283 0.11 -5.26 -6.29
C MET A 283 0.25 -6.76 -6.59
N PHE A 284 -0.80 -7.54 -6.32
CA PHE A 284 -0.80 -9.00 -6.53
C PHE A 284 -0.41 -9.41 -7.95
N ASP A 285 -0.85 -8.67 -8.97
CA ASP A 285 -0.56 -8.98 -10.38
C ASP A 285 0.96 -9.02 -10.67
N PHE A 286 1.76 -8.22 -9.94
CA PHE A 286 3.21 -8.11 -10.11
C PHE A 286 4.02 -9.14 -9.32
N VAL A 287 3.46 -9.65 -8.22
CA VAL A 287 4.22 -10.46 -7.24
C VAL A 287 3.71 -11.88 -7.06
N ALA A 288 2.55 -12.23 -7.63
CA ALA A 288 1.93 -13.54 -7.45
C ALA A 288 2.89 -14.72 -7.71
N ASP A 289 3.75 -14.61 -8.71
CA ASP A 289 4.66 -15.69 -9.11
C ASP A 289 5.82 -15.89 -8.13
N GLN A 290 6.09 -14.92 -7.25
CA GLN A 290 7.06 -15.03 -6.16
C GLN A 290 6.53 -15.84 -4.95
N LEU A 291 5.21 -16.05 -4.85
CA LEU A 291 4.64 -16.83 -3.76
C LEU A 291 5.20 -18.27 -3.74
N GLY A 292 5.47 -18.75 -2.54
CA GLY A 292 6.25 -19.95 -2.25
C GLY A 292 5.96 -20.46 -0.84
N LYS A 293 6.50 -21.63 -0.47
CA LYS A 293 6.15 -22.36 0.77
C LYS A 293 6.42 -21.58 2.06
N GLN A 294 7.35 -20.64 2.03
CA GLN A 294 7.69 -19.73 3.11
C GLN A 294 6.61 -18.68 3.41
N HIS A 295 5.69 -18.45 2.47
CA HIS A 295 4.60 -17.49 2.65
C HIS A 295 3.43 -18.19 3.33
N HIS A 296 3.22 -17.90 4.61
CA HIS A 296 2.19 -18.53 5.43
C HIS A 296 0.89 -17.73 5.42
N TYR A 297 0.98 -16.41 5.21
CA TYR A 297 -0.19 -15.54 5.10
C TYR A 297 -0.09 -14.58 3.92
N LEU A 298 -1.26 -14.25 3.37
CA LEU A 298 -1.44 -13.13 2.44
C LEU A 298 -2.66 -12.34 2.90
N ILE A 299 -2.47 -11.07 3.22
CA ILE A 299 -3.55 -10.16 3.61
C ILE A 299 -3.74 -9.11 2.53
N SER A 300 -4.96 -8.99 2.03
CA SER A 300 -5.33 -8.01 1.02
C SER A 300 -6.46 -7.09 1.46
N SER A 301 -6.35 -5.81 1.10
CA SER A 301 -7.41 -4.82 1.30
C SER A 301 -7.30 -3.66 0.30
N GLY A 302 -8.23 -2.70 0.39
CA GLY A 302 -8.27 -1.46 -0.40
C GLY A 302 -9.03 -1.54 -1.73
N ALA A 303 -9.31 -2.75 -2.23
CA ALA A 303 -10.21 -3.03 -3.34
C ALA A 303 -10.67 -4.50 -3.30
N PRO A 304 -11.76 -4.87 -4.02
CA PRO A 304 -12.19 -6.26 -4.14
C PRO A 304 -11.11 -7.19 -4.72
N PHE A 305 -10.80 -8.29 -4.04
CA PHE A 305 -9.91 -9.34 -4.56
C PHE A 305 -10.73 -10.40 -5.33
N LYS A 306 -11.18 -10.07 -6.54
CA LYS A 306 -12.14 -10.89 -7.33
C LYS A 306 -11.62 -11.26 -8.73
N GLY A 307 -12.30 -12.20 -9.38
CA GLY A 307 -12.09 -12.55 -10.79
C GLY A 307 -10.77 -13.28 -11.04
N GLU A 308 -10.04 -12.88 -12.09
CA GLU A 308 -8.80 -13.53 -12.53
C GLU A 308 -7.72 -13.58 -11.43
N LYS A 309 -7.67 -12.58 -10.54
CA LYS A 309 -6.74 -12.54 -9.41
C LYS A 309 -6.97 -13.68 -8.42
N GLU A 310 -8.22 -13.91 -8.06
CA GLU A 310 -8.61 -14.97 -7.13
C GLU A 310 -8.39 -16.35 -7.75
N GLN A 311 -8.67 -16.49 -9.05
CA GLN A 311 -8.36 -17.71 -9.80
C GLN A 311 -6.85 -17.98 -9.87
N LYS A 312 -6.04 -16.95 -10.16
CA LYS A 312 -4.57 -17.06 -10.19
C LYS A 312 -4.02 -17.47 -8.83
N LEU A 313 -4.52 -16.88 -7.74
CA LEU A 313 -4.10 -17.25 -6.37
C LEU A 313 -4.46 -18.71 -6.04
N ALA A 314 -5.68 -19.15 -6.38
CA ALA A 314 -6.10 -20.54 -6.18
C ALA A 314 -5.21 -21.52 -6.94
N LEU A 315 -4.97 -21.23 -8.24
CA LEU A 315 -4.12 -22.04 -9.10
C LEU A 315 -2.68 -22.14 -8.56
N LEU A 316 -2.09 -21.02 -8.14
CA LEU A 316 -0.75 -20.99 -7.56
C LEU A 316 -0.65 -21.78 -6.25
N THR A 317 -1.67 -21.65 -5.39
CA THR A 317 -1.73 -22.36 -4.11
C THR A 317 -1.77 -23.87 -4.34
N GLU A 318 -2.58 -24.33 -5.30
CA GLU A 318 -2.67 -25.74 -5.70
C GLU A 318 -1.38 -26.24 -6.36
N GLN A 319 -0.91 -25.57 -7.42
CA GLN A 319 0.25 -25.99 -8.21
C GLN A 319 1.55 -26.07 -7.40
N LYS A 320 1.75 -25.13 -6.46
CA LYS A 320 2.95 -25.08 -5.62
C LYS A 320 2.76 -25.78 -4.26
N ALA A 321 1.59 -26.37 -4.01
CA ALA A 321 1.20 -26.99 -2.75
C ALA A 321 1.48 -26.07 -1.54
N LEU A 322 1.02 -24.82 -1.64
CA LEU A 322 1.24 -23.82 -0.60
C LEU A 322 0.28 -24.04 0.57
N SER A 323 0.78 -23.98 1.80
CA SER A 323 -0.05 -23.90 3.01
C SER A 323 -0.40 -22.45 3.33
N LEU A 324 -0.84 -21.70 2.31
CA LEU A 324 -1.07 -20.26 2.38
C LEU A 324 -2.45 -19.94 2.97
N ARG A 325 -2.49 -19.15 4.03
CA ARG A 325 -3.73 -18.56 4.57
C ARG A 325 -3.92 -17.16 4.03
N ALA A 326 -4.70 -17.07 2.96
CA ALA A 326 -4.98 -15.82 2.27
C ALA A 326 -6.34 -15.24 2.69
N PHE A 327 -6.37 -13.95 3.03
CA PHE A 327 -7.58 -13.25 3.45
C PHE A 327 -7.74 -11.90 2.75
N GLU A 328 -8.97 -11.58 2.40
CA GLU A 328 -9.39 -10.22 2.07
C GLU A 328 -10.06 -9.60 3.30
N VAL A 329 -9.66 -8.38 3.64
CA VAL A 329 -10.20 -7.61 4.76
C VAL A 329 -10.97 -6.41 4.22
N LEU A 330 -12.25 -6.33 4.56
CA LEU A 330 -13.11 -5.19 4.25
C LEU A 330 -13.02 -4.15 5.36
N GLY A 331 -12.81 -2.89 5.00
CA GLY A 331 -12.76 -1.79 5.93
C GLY A 331 -12.51 -0.45 5.25
N SER A 332 -12.47 0.60 6.06
CA SER A 332 -12.15 1.95 5.62
C SER A 332 -11.33 2.70 6.68
N THR A 333 -10.84 3.90 6.35
CA THR A 333 -10.16 4.75 7.33
C THR A 333 -11.07 5.09 8.51
N GLU A 334 -12.36 5.27 8.24
CA GLU A 334 -13.37 5.69 9.20
C GLU A 334 -13.81 4.56 10.16
N THR A 335 -13.88 3.34 9.64
CA THR A 335 -14.49 2.19 10.32
C THR A 335 -13.48 1.20 10.88
N GLY A 336 -12.22 1.27 10.43
CA GLY A 336 -11.27 0.18 10.59
C GLY A 336 -11.72 -1.08 9.84
N GLY A 337 -11.21 -2.24 10.25
CA GLY A 337 -11.67 -3.54 9.76
C GLY A 337 -13.12 -3.84 10.16
N ILE A 338 -13.98 -4.13 9.19
CA ILE A 338 -15.38 -4.53 9.39
C ILE A 338 -15.48 -6.06 9.46
N GLY A 339 -14.84 -6.74 8.51
CA GLY A 339 -14.84 -8.19 8.43
C GLY A 339 -13.82 -8.71 7.43
N TYR A 340 -13.68 -10.03 7.35
CA TYR A 340 -12.70 -10.69 6.50
C TYR A 340 -13.31 -11.92 5.83
N ARG A 341 -12.80 -12.29 4.65
CA ARG A 341 -13.13 -13.55 3.98
C ARG A 341 -11.85 -14.29 3.59
N PRO A 342 -11.84 -15.63 3.62
CA PRO A 342 -10.74 -16.39 3.04
C PRO A 342 -10.76 -16.25 1.52
N LEU A 343 -9.57 -16.26 0.91
CA LEU A 343 -9.36 -16.25 -0.53
C LEU A 343 -9.04 -17.66 -1.03
N ALA A 344 -9.01 -17.83 -2.36
CA ALA A 344 -8.63 -19.08 -3.02
C ALA A 344 -9.51 -20.30 -2.69
N CYS A 345 -10.73 -20.08 -2.18
CA CYS A 345 -11.68 -21.14 -1.80
C CYS A 345 -13.13 -20.86 -2.24
N ASN A 346 -13.33 -19.94 -3.20
CA ASN A 346 -14.65 -19.52 -3.71
C ASN A 346 -15.62 -18.97 -2.65
N GLU A 347 -15.12 -18.63 -1.45
CA GLU A 347 -15.92 -18.00 -0.41
C GLU A 347 -16.15 -16.52 -0.74
N THR A 348 -17.41 -16.09 -0.71
CA THR A 348 -17.81 -14.71 -1.02
C THR A 348 -18.36 -13.96 0.20
N LEU A 349 -18.62 -14.68 1.28
CA LEU A 349 -19.13 -14.13 2.53
C LEU A 349 -17.96 -13.64 3.40
N PHE A 350 -18.10 -12.42 3.88
CA PHE A 350 -17.25 -11.87 4.93
C PHE A 350 -17.78 -12.33 6.28
N THR A 351 -16.86 -12.69 7.16
CA THR A 351 -17.08 -12.87 8.59
C THR A 351 -16.75 -11.56 9.30
N LYS A 352 -17.72 -10.99 10.02
CA LYS A 352 -17.59 -9.78 10.84
C LYS A 352 -16.57 -10.01 11.95
N PHE A 353 -15.71 -9.03 12.24
CA PHE A 353 -14.85 -9.11 13.42
C PHE A 353 -15.71 -9.13 14.70
N SER A 354 -15.26 -9.86 15.73
CA SER A 354 -16.07 -10.13 16.94
C SER A 354 -16.55 -8.87 17.66
N VAL A 355 -15.72 -7.82 17.69
CA VAL A 355 -16.01 -6.54 18.36
C VAL A 355 -16.77 -5.54 17.49
N VAL A 356 -17.03 -5.87 16.23
CA VAL A 356 -17.80 -5.02 15.31
C VAL A 356 -19.26 -5.35 15.45
N ASP A 357 -20.10 -4.36 15.72
CA ASP A 357 -21.56 -4.48 15.74
C ASP A 357 -22.16 -3.69 14.57
N ILE A 358 -23.15 -4.26 13.89
CA ILE A 358 -23.80 -3.64 12.73
C ILE A 358 -25.30 -3.81 12.87
N TYR A 359 -26.03 -2.70 12.84
CA TYR A 359 -27.47 -2.66 13.05
C TYR A 359 -28.14 -1.60 12.19
N GLN A 360 -29.47 -1.68 12.03
CA GLN A 360 -30.25 -0.59 11.44
C GLN A 360 -30.76 0.34 12.55
N ASN A 361 -30.57 1.64 12.37
CA ASN A 361 -31.18 2.62 13.27
C ASN A 361 -32.67 2.87 12.92
N ALA A 362 -33.32 3.76 13.66
CA ALA A 362 -34.73 4.13 13.44
C ALA A 362 -35.02 4.76 12.05
N GLU A 363 -34.00 5.24 11.34
CA GLU A 363 -34.09 5.80 9.99
C GLU A 363 -33.75 4.78 8.90
N HIS A 364 -33.65 3.49 9.25
CA HIS A 364 -33.23 2.39 8.35
C HIS A 364 -31.82 2.56 7.76
N LYS A 365 -30.97 3.38 8.38
CA LYS A 365 -29.56 3.49 8.01
C LYS A 365 -28.76 2.37 8.67
N THR A 366 -27.84 1.80 7.91
CA THR A 366 -26.90 0.79 8.42
C THR A 366 -25.82 1.50 9.24
N MET A 367 -25.81 1.24 10.55
CA MET A 367 -24.84 1.79 11.48
C MET A 367 -23.84 0.72 11.89
N LEU A 368 -22.58 1.11 12.09
CA LEU A 368 -21.51 0.29 12.62
C LEU A 368 -21.04 0.88 13.95
N ASN A 369 -20.93 0.06 14.98
CA ASN A 369 -20.28 0.39 16.24
C ASN A 369 -19.09 -0.55 16.44
N SER A 370 -17.91 0.00 16.73
CA SER A 370 -16.72 -0.78 17.07
C SER A 370 -15.73 0.10 17.83
N PRO A 371 -14.77 -0.49 18.56
CA PRO A 371 -13.66 0.28 19.12
C PRO A 371 -12.71 0.85 18.04
N PHE A 372 -12.92 0.52 16.76
CA PHE A 372 -12.07 0.94 15.65
C PHE A 372 -12.53 2.26 15.02
N LEU A 373 -13.64 2.85 15.48
CA LEU A 373 -14.13 4.08 14.89
C LEU A 373 -13.15 5.25 15.08
N VAL A 374 -13.22 6.18 14.14
CA VAL A 374 -12.60 7.50 14.28
C VAL A 374 -13.06 8.21 15.56
N THR A 375 -12.25 9.14 16.07
CA THR A 375 -12.56 9.86 17.31
C THR A 375 -13.87 10.62 17.25
N ASN A 376 -14.53 10.78 18.40
CA ASN A 376 -15.82 11.45 18.55
C ASN A 376 -16.96 10.81 17.74
N CYS A 377 -16.85 9.51 17.43
CA CYS A 377 -17.86 8.74 16.71
C CYS A 377 -18.23 7.48 17.51
N ALA A 378 -19.44 7.46 18.08
CA ALA A 378 -19.95 6.29 18.82
C ALA A 378 -20.54 5.22 17.89
N ALA A 379 -21.07 5.64 16.73
CA ALA A 379 -21.53 4.76 15.66
C ALA A 379 -21.37 5.47 14.32
N PHE A 380 -20.96 4.74 13.29
CA PHE A 380 -20.67 5.26 11.96
C PHE A 380 -21.69 4.74 10.94
N GLU A 381 -22.24 5.63 10.12
CA GLU A 381 -23.16 5.24 9.04
C GLU A 381 -22.37 4.59 7.89
N LEU A 382 -22.62 3.30 7.64
CA LEU A 382 -22.01 2.58 6.54
C LEU A 382 -22.59 3.06 5.21
N LYS A 383 -21.68 3.44 4.31
CA LYS A 383 -21.97 3.72 2.91
C LYS A 383 -21.80 2.49 2.02
N ASP A 384 -21.60 1.33 2.63
CA ASP A 384 -21.47 0.03 1.96
C ASP A 384 -22.75 -0.78 2.18
N LYS A 385 -23.25 -1.40 1.10
CA LYS A 385 -24.43 -2.25 1.16
C LYS A 385 -24.01 -3.65 1.58
N LEU A 386 -24.43 -4.07 2.78
CA LEU A 386 -24.16 -5.39 3.32
C LEU A 386 -25.45 -6.23 3.31
N ILE A 387 -25.36 -7.46 2.83
CA ILE A 387 -26.47 -8.43 2.85
C ILE A 387 -26.09 -9.54 3.83
N PHE A 388 -26.68 -9.51 5.03
CA PHE A 388 -26.41 -10.48 6.07
C PHE A 388 -27.06 -11.83 5.75
N THR A 389 -26.29 -12.91 5.89
CA THR A 389 -26.80 -14.29 5.82
C THR A 389 -27.10 -14.85 7.21
N ASN A 390 -26.40 -14.33 8.23
CA ASN A 390 -26.64 -14.55 9.65
C ASN A 390 -26.03 -13.39 10.45
N GLU A 391 -26.01 -13.48 11.79
CA GLU A 391 -25.49 -12.42 12.68
C GLU A 391 -24.01 -12.07 12.45
N ASN A 392 -23.21 -13.01 11.94
CA ASN A 392 -21.75 -12.85 11.81
C ASN A 392 -21.27 -12.84 10.37
N GLN A 393 -22.09 -13.21 9.40
CA GLN A 393 -21.68 -13.31 8.01
C GLN A 393 -22.54 -12.43 7.09
N PHE A 394 -21.87 -11.79 6.14
CA PHE A 394 -22.52 -10.92 5.18
C PHE A 394 -21.81 -10.94 3.83
N LYS A 395 -22.58 -10.64 2.77
CA LYS A 395 -22.05 -10.35 1.45
C LYS A 395 -21.88 -8.84 1.30
N HIS A 396 -20.71 -8.39 0.83
CA HIS A 396 -20.52 -7.01 0.38
C HIS A 396 -21.13 -6.84 -1.01
N ALA A 397 -22.18 -6.02 -1.11
CA ALA A 397 -22.92 -5.76 -2.34
C ALA A 397 -22.53 -4.42 -2.99
N GLY A 398 -21.31 -3.95 -2.73
CA GLY A 398 -20.78 -2.68 -3.20
C GLY A 398 -21.20 -1.48 -2.34
N ARG A 399 -20.97 -0.29 -2.88
CA ARG A 399 -21.27 0.98 -2.22
C ARG A 399 -22.75 1.35 -2.37
N ALA A 400 -23.38 1.75 -1.27
CA ALA A 400 -24.71 2.35 -1.27
C ALA A 400 -24.74 3.71 -2.00
N ASP A 401 -23.61 4.43 -2.07
CA ASP A 401 -23.46 5.74 -2.71
C ASP A 401 -22.90 5.70 -4.15
N GLN A 402 -22.84 4.51 -4.78
CA GLN A 402 -22.53 4.34 -6.21
C GLN A 402 -21.21 4.99 -6.70
N ILE A 403 -20.10 4.79 -5.98
CA ILE A 403 -18.76 5.28 -6.38
C ILE A 403 -18.10 4.34 -7.42
N PHE A 404 -17.46 4.92 -8.45
CA PHE A 404 -16.71 4.23 -9.50
C PHE A 404 -15.28 4.78 -9.66
N LYS A 405 -14.37 3.95 -10.19
CA LYS A 405 -13.02 4.38 -10.58
C LYS A 405 -12.99 4.65 -12.09
N TYR A 406 -12.54 5.83 -12.51
CA TYR A 406 -12.38 6.19 -13.91
C TYR A 406 -11.03 6.88 -14.13
N ALA A 407 -10.23 6.41 -15.08
CA ALA A 407 -8.89 6.95 -15.39
C ALA A 407 -8.02 7.18 -14.14
N GLY A 408 -8.00 6.20 -13.23
CA GLY A 408 -7.20 6.23 -12.00
C GLY A 408 -7.75 7.13 -10.87
N LYS A 409 -8.87 7.82 -11.08
CA LYS A 409 -9.52 8.69 -10.06
C LYS A 409 -10.86 8.09 -9.61
N ARG A 410 -11.25 8.35 -8.36
CA ARG A 410 -12.56 7.92 -7.82
C ARG A 410 -13.60 9.02 -8.04
N TYR A 411 -14.75 8.66 -8.59
CA TYR A 411 -15.89 9.54 -8.81
C TYR A 411 -17.17 8.91 -8.26
N SER A 412 -18.16 9.72 -7.91
CA SER A 412 -19.48 9.22 -7.51
C SER A 412 -20.45 9.32 -8.69
N LEU A 413 -21.20 8.25 -8.97
CA LEU A 413 -22.31 8.30 -9.94
C LEU A 413 -23.33 9.37 -9.57
N GLN A 414 -23.53 9.62 -8.27
CA GLN A 414 -24.40 10.68 -7.77
C GLN A 414 -23.93 12.09 -8.19
N SER A 415 -22.62 12.33 -8.23
CA SER A 415 -22.07 13.60 -8.73
C SER A 415 -22.35 13.80 -10.23
N ILE A 416 -22.37 12.71 -11.01
CA ILE A 416 -22.71 12.74 -12.45
C ILE A 416 -24.22 12.96 -12.62
N GLU A 417 -25.05 12.24 -11.86
CA GLU A 417 -26.50 12.41 -11.85
C GLU A 417 -26.93 13.83 -11.47
N LYS A 418 -26.28 14.45 -10.49
CA LYS A 418 -26.60 15.83 -10.09
C LYS A 418 -26.42 16.83 -11.25
N VAL A 419 -25.36 16.69 -12.05
CA VAL A 419 -25.14 17.54 -13.23
C VAL A 419 -26.24 17.32 -14.26
N LEU A 420 -26.67 16.07 -14.49
CA LEU A 420 -27.76 15.77 -15.41
C LEU A 420 -29.10 16.31 -14.90
N GLN A 421 -29.39 16.20 -13.60
CA GLN A 421 -30.58 16.73 -12.96
C GLN A 421 -30.69 18.26 -13.13
N GLU A 422 -29.58 18.99 -13.00
CA GLU A 422 -29.53 20.44 -13.18
C GLU A 422 -29.78 20.86 -14.65
N ARG A 423 -29.35 20.04 -15.61
CA ARG A 423 -29.45 20.34 -17.05
C ARG A 423 -30.74 19.86 -17.68
N PHE A 424 -31.26 18.74 -17.22
CA PHE A 424 -32.45 18.08 -17.73
C PHE A 424 -33.55 18.06 -16.67
N ALA A 425 -33.77 19.22 -16.04
CA ALA A 425 -34.76 19.36 -14.98
C ALA A 425 -36.16 18.95 -15.48
N GLY A 426 -36.81 18.05 -14.74
CA GLY A 426 -38.13 17.52 -15.10
C GLY A 426 -38.11 16.33 -16.06
N LEU A 427 -36.94 15.91 -16.55
CA LEU A 427 -36.79 14.74 -17.42
C LEU A 427 -36.19 13.56 -16.65
N ARG A 428 -36.61 12.34 -17.02
CA ARG A 428 -36.07 11.12 -16.43
C ARG A 428 -34.68 10.85 -17.00
N HIS A 429 -33.76 10.49 -16.11
CA HIS A 429 -32.39 10.16 -16.49
C HIS A 429 -31.83 9.02 -15.63
N ARG A 430 -30.84 8.32 -16.18
CA ARG A 430 -30.11 7.22 -15.52
C ARG A 430 -28.63 7.31 -15.88
N VAL A 431 -27.75 7.01 -14.93
CA VAL A 431 -26.30 6.93 -15.16
C VAL A 431 -25.79 5.57 -14.70
N PHE A 432 -24.91 5.00 -15.49
CA PHE A 432 -24.27 3.73 -15.21
C PHE A 432 -22.76 3.84 -15.44
N PHE A 433 -22.00 3.16 -14.59
CA PHE A 433 -20.61 2.86 -14.88
C PHE A 433 -20.48 1.36 -15.18
N ILE A 434 -19.96 1.06 -16.36
CA ILE A 434 -19.74 -0.31 -16.84
C ILE A 434 -18.25 -0.60 -16.65
N GLU A 435 -17.91 -1.43 -15.65
CA GLU A 435 -16.53 -1.83 -15.40
C GLU A 435 -15.97 -2.60 -16.61
N ASP A 436 -14.84 -2.15 -17.15
CA ASP A 436 -14.09 -2.84 -18.20
C ASP A 436 -12.59 -2.76 -17.86
N ASN A 437 -12.04 -3.92 -17.48
CA ASN A 437 -10.65 -4.03 -17.04
C ASN A 437 -9.65 -3.92 -18.21
N ASN A 438 -10.10 -4.07 -19.46
CA ASN A 438 -9.26 -3.89 -20.66
C ASN A 438 -9.22 -2.44 -21.13
N ASN A 439 -10.04 -1.57 -20.53
CA ASN A 439 -10.07 -0.15 -20.82
C ASN A 439 -9.07 0.59 -19.93
N ASN A 440 -8.23 1.44 -20.52
CA ASN A 440 -7.25 2.27 -19.80
C ASN A 440 -7.90 3.21 -18.76
N LYS A 441 -9.22 3.40 -18.82
CA LYS A 441 -9.99 4.18 -17.85
C LYS A 441 -10.68 3.33 -16.79
N GLY A 442 -10.59 2.01 -16.82
CA GLY A 442 -11.23 1.07 -15.88
C GLY A 442 -12.72 0.81 -16.16
N GLY A 443 -13.27 1.35 -17.25
CA GLY A 443 -14.66 1.17 -17.65
C GLY A 443 -15.21 2.33 -18.47
N GLU A 444 -16.50 2.22 -18.79
CA GLU A 444 -17.26 3.20 -19.55
C GLU A 444 -18.33 3.86 -18.67
N LEU A 445 -18.44 5.19 -18.77
CA LEU A 445 -19.46 5.96 -18.07
C LEU A 445 -20.55 6.35 -19.07
N VAL A 446 -21.76 5.88 -18.85
CA VAL A 446 -22.90 6.02 -19.77
C VAL A 446 -24.07 6.67 -19.05
N ALA A 447 -24.76 7.58 -19.72
CA ALA A 447 -25.97 8.24 -19.23
C ALA A 447 -27.10 8.14 -20.27
N PHE A 448 -28.33 8.06 -19.79
CA PHE A 448 -29.55 8.02 -20.60
C PHE A 448 -30.49 9.12 -20.16
N VAL A 449 -31.10 9.84 -21.09
CA VAL A 449 -32.10 10.88 -20.81
C VAL A 449 -33.33 10.68 -21.69
N GLU A 450 -34.50 10.71 -21.08
CA GLU A 450 -35.77 10.50 -21.76
C GLU A 450 -36.43 11.82 -22.18
N GLY A 451 -37.06 11.83 -23.36
CA GLY A 451 -38.07 12.84 -23.71
C GLY A 451 -37.48 14.18 -24.13
N LEU A 452 -36.21 14.23 -24.53
CA LEU A 452 -35.62 15.44 -25.08
C LEU A 452 -36.08 15.69 -26.52
N SER A 453 -36.55 16.90 -26.76
CA SER A 453 -36.97 17.40 -28.07
C SER A 453 -35.84 18.08 -28.86
N CYS A 454 -34.69 18.38 -28.23
CA CYS A 454 -33.53 18.98 -28.87
C CYS A 454 -32.24 18.36 -28.32
N ILE A 455 -31.45 17.70 -29.17
CA ILE A 455 -30.22 17.03 -28.74
C ILE A 455 -29.10 18.07 -28.58
N PRO A 456 -28.55 18.26 -27.37
CA PRO A 456 -27.42 19.15 -27.11
C PRO A 456 -26.17 18.71 -27.87
N THR A 457 -25.28 19.64 -28.23
CA THR A 457 -24.03 19.26 -28.90
C THR A 457 -23.07 18.58 -27.93
N LEU A 458 -22.14 17.77 -28.45
CA LEU A 458 -21.09 17.15 -27.63
C LEU A 458 -20.25 18.19 -26.86
N GLN A 459 -20.10 19.39 -27.41
CA GLN A 459 -19.37 20.47 -26.78
C GLN A 459 -20.14 21.05 -25.58
N ASP A 460 -21.47 21.17 -25.70
CA ASP A 460 -22.34 21.56 -24.59
C ASP A 460 -22.27 20.54 -23.46
N ILE A 461 -22.41 19.24 -23.79
CA ILE A 461 -22.35 18.15 -22.81
C ILE A 461 -21.02 18.19 -22.05
N ARG A 462 -19.87 18.25 -22.75
CA ARG A 462 -18.55 18.33 -22.11
C ARG A 462 -18.42 19.54 -21.18
N SER A 463 -18.99 20.68 -21.55
CA SER A 463 -18.90 21.91 -20.74
C SER A 463 -19.58 21.79 -19.36
N TRP A 464 -20.55 20.88 -19.22
CA TRP A 464 -21.28 20.68 -17.96
C TRP A 464 -20.48 19.90 -16.93
N PHE A 465 -19.65 18.96 -17.37
CA PHE A 465 -18.98 18.02 -16.48
C PHE A 465 -17.61 18.50 -15.98
N LYS A 466 -16.97 19.52 -16.60
CA LYS A 466 -15.73 20.17 -16.12
C LYS A 466 -14.70 19.20 -15.50
N ASP A 467 -14.62 19.14 -14.17
CA ASP A 467 -13.66 18.34 -13.39
C ASP A 467 -14.10 16.88 -13.16
N LEU A 468 -15.31 16.53 -13.61
CA LEU A 468 -15.91 15.20 -13.59
C LEU A 468 -15.74 14.50 -14.95
N PRO A 469 -15.70 13.16 -14.97
CA PRO A 469 -15.71 12.41 -16.21
C PRO A 469 -17.00 12.69 -16.98
N THR A 470 -16.86 12.98 -18.27
CA THR A 470 -18.02 13.20 -19.14
C THR A 470 -18.64 11.85 -19.51
N PRO A 471 -19.91 11.57 -19.17
CA PRO A 471 -20.60 10.37 -19.61
C PRO A 471 -20.84 10.41 -21.13
N GLN A 472 -20.90 9.24 -21.75
CA GLN A 472 -21.53 9.09 -23.06
C GLN A 472 -23.04 9.18 -22.85
N VAL A 473 -23.66 10.25 -23.36
CA VAL A 473 -25.10 10.52 -23.15
C VAL A 473 -25.92 10.03 -24.33
N HIS A 474 -26.90 9.19 -24.07
CA HIS A 474 -27.89 8.71 -25.03
C HIS A 474 -29.25 9.34 -24.74
N PHE A 475 -29.92 9.82 -25.79
CA PHE A 475 -31.24 10.43 -25.70
C PHE A 475 -32.27 9.48 -26.28
N LEU A 476 -33.26 9.10 -25.47
CA LEU A 476 -34.32 8.18 -25.86
C LEU A 476 -35.66 8.91 -25.87
N ALA A 477 -36.52 8.58 -26.83
CA ALA A 477 -37.87 9.14 -26.87
C ALA A 477 -38.70 8.71 -25.65
N GLN A 478 -38.55 7.44 -25.26
CA GLN A 478 -39.16 6.85 -24.08
C GLN A 478 -38.24 5.77 -23.50
N PHE A 479 -38.22 5.63 -22.17
CA PHE A 479 -37.49 4.56 -21.50
C PHE A 479 -38.25 3.23 -21.60
N PRO A 480 -37.56 2.13 -21.92
CA PRO A 480 -38.16 0.80 -21.92
C PRO A 480 -38.42 0.35 -20.48
N GLU A 481 -39.70 0.23 -20.13
CA GLU A 481 -40.17 -0.27 -18.84
C GLU A 481 -40.72 -1.68 -19.02
N ASN A 482 -40.39 -2.58 -18.10
CA ASN A 482 -41.06 -3.88 -18.04
C ASN A 482 -42.47 -3.77 -17.44
N GLU A 483 -43.23 -4.87 -17.39
CA GLU A 483 -44.59 -4.92 -16.81
C GLU A 483 -44.68 -4.47 -15.34
N LEU A 484 -43.55 -4.30 -14.65
CA LEU A 484 -43.42 -3.83 -13.27
C LEU A 484 -42.85 -2.40 -13.16
N GLY A 485 -42.71 -1.66 -14.27
CA GLY A 485 -42.19 -0.29 -14.29
C GLY A 485 -40.69 -0.16 -14.04
N LYS A 486 -39.93 -1.27 -14.13
CA LYS A 486 -38.47 -1.28 -13.91
C LYS A 486 -37.73 -1.04 -15.23
N ILE A 487 -36.74 -0.15 -15.17
CA ILE A 487 -35.82 0.18 -16.27
C ILE A 487 -34.47 -0.49 -15.98
N THR A 488 -33.94 -1.26 -16.92
CA THR A 488 -32.63 -1.94 -16.80
C THR A 488 -31.62 -1.37 -17.79
N LEU A 489 -30.32 -1.48 -17.47
CA LEU A 489 -29.24 -1.09 -18.39
C LEU A 489 -29.31 -1.85 -19.71
N SER A 490 -29.60 -3.16 -19.67
CA SER A 490 -29.71 -3.99 -20.86
C SER A 490 -30.80 -3.51 -21.82
N ALA A 491 -31.98 -3.19 -21.30
CA ALA A 491 -33.11 -2.70 -22.12
C ALA A 491 -32.80 -1.30 -22.70
N LEU A 492 -32.16 -0.44 -21.93
CA LEU A 492 -31.72 0.89 -22.40
C LEU A 492 -30.67 0.80 -23.51
N GLN A 493 -29.74 -0.17 -23.43
CA GLN A 493 -28.71 -0.38 -24.46
C GLN A 493 -29.30 -0.94 -25.76
N GLU A 494 -30.29 -1.83 -25.69
CA GLU A 494 -31.00 -2.34 -26.87
C GLU A 494 -31.64 -1.20 -27.67
N CYS A 495 -32.30 -0.25 -27.00
CA CYS A 495 -32.91 0.93 -27.64
C CYS A 495 -31.92 1.95 -28.22
N VAL A 496 -30.62 1.82 -27.93
CA VAL A 496 -29.57 2.68 -28.52
C VAL A 496 -29.01 2.08 -29.82
N HIS A 497 -29.16 0.77 -30.00
CA HIS A 497 -28.67 0.04 -31.18
C HIS A 497 -29.75 -0.16 -32.27
N GLU A 498 -30.99 0.22 -31.99
CA GLU A 498 -32.07 0.43 -32.97
C GLU A 498 -32.05 1.86 -33.51
#